data_AF-A0A1P8YHW0-F1
#
_entry.id   AF-A0A1P8YHW0-F1
#
_cell.length_a   1.000
_cell.length_b   1.000
_cell.length_c   1.000
_cell.angle_alpha   90.00
_cell.angle_beta   90.00
_cell.angle_gamma   90.00
#
_symmetry.space_group_name_H-M   'P 1'
#
loop_
_entity.id
_entity.type
_entity.pdbx_description
1 polymer ?
#
loop_
_entity_poly.entity_id
_entity_poly.type
_entity_poly.pdbx_seq_one_letter_code
_entity_poly.pdbx_strand_id
1 'polypeptide(L)'
;MRTRGHRRLPAGLHLGFRGIEFTIHHQAANGTVVLNERTDRFTLGDKHVELPVMGVFEIEAGEITSWRDYFDMAPITTLLSAG
;
A
#
# COMPACT_ATOMS: atom_id res chain seq x y z
N MET A 1 -17.33 -0.91 -5.95
CA MET A 1 -16.08 -0.14 -6.07
C MET A 1 -16.23 0.90 -7.16
N ARG A 2 -16.64 2.13 -6.81
CA ARG A 2 -16.61 3.31 -7.69
C ARG A 2 -16.03 4.43 -6.82
N THR A 3 -14.74 4.71 -6.96
CA THR A 3 -14.05 5.80 -6.25
C THR A 3 -14.11 7.04 -7.13
N ARG A 4 -14.70 8.15 -6.66
CA ARG A 4 -14.74 9.42 -7.40
C ARG A 4 -13.81 10.43 -6.72
N GLY A 5 -12.52 10.39 -7.07
CA GLY A 5 -11.51 11.31 -6.55
C GLY A 5 -10.17 11.09 -7.25
N HIS A 6 -9.51 12.18 -7.63
CA HIS A 6 -8.33 12.22 -8.48
C HIS A 6 -7.22 11.24 -8.05
N ARG A 7 -7.04 10.17 -8.82
CA ARG A 7 -5.89 9.27 -8.69
C ARG A 7 -4.66 9.92 -9.34
N ARG A 8 -4.02 10.88 -8.66
CA ARG A 8 -2.60 11.16 -8.90
C ARG A 8 -1.82 10.23 -7.98
N LEU A 9 -1.50 9.04 -8.50
CA LEU A 9 -0.31 8.35 -7.99
C LEU A 9 0.87 9.30 -8.23
N PRO A 10 1.73 9.58 -7.23
CA PRO A 10 2.94 10.35 -7.49
C PRO A 10 3.69 9.71 -8.65
N ALA A 11 4.17 10.53 -9.58
CA ALA A 11 4.97 10.08 -10.70
C ALA A 11 6.17 9.28 -10.15
N GLY A 12 6.16 7.96 -10.34
CA GLY A 12 7.16 7.04 -9.78
C GLY A 12 6.65 5.63 -9.50
N LEU A 13 5.36 5.46 -9.14
CA LEU A 13 4.79 4.12 -8.85
C LEU A 13 4.04 3.51 -10.05
N HIS A 14 4.64 3.60 -11.24
CA HIS A 14 4.31 2.71 -12.38
C HIS A 14 5.40 1.62 -12.47
N LEU A 15 5.81 1.09 -11.33
CA LEU A 15 6.55 -0.16 -11.27
C LEU A 15 5.61 -1.22 -11.84
N GLY A 16 6.00 -1.93 -12.90
CA GLY A 16 5.18 -2.92 -13.62
C GLY A 16 4.78 -4.14 -12.79
N PHE A 17 4.18 -3.92 -11.64
CA PHE A 17 3.73 -4.95 -10.72
C PHE A 17 2.54 -5.68 -11.32
N ARG A 18 2.65 -7.00 -11.39
CA ARG A 18 1.60 -7.87 -11.92
C ARG A 18 0.48 -8.14 -10.92
N GLY A 19 0.74 -7.87 -9.64
CA GLY A 19 -0.23 -8.07 -8.58
C GLY A 19 0.32 -7.58 -7.24
N ILE A 20 -0.63 -7.32 -6.34
CA ILE A 20 -0.40 -6.97 -4.94
C ILE A 20 -1.35 -7.81 -4.09
N GLU A 21 -0.84 -8.38 -3.00
CA GLU A 21 -1.62 -9.05 -1.97
C GLU A 21 -1.42 -8.33 -0.64
N PHE A 22 -2.51 -8.16 0.09
CA PHE A 22 -2.52 -7.52 1.40
C PHE A 22 -2.94 -8.55 2.45
N THR A 23 -2.02 -8.89 3.35
CA THR A 23 -2.34 -9.69 4.53
C THR A 23 -2.49 -8.75 5.72
N ILE A 24 -3.70 -8.60 6.24
CA ILE A 24 -3.97 -7.75 7.40
C ILE A 24 -3.80 -8.58 8.66
N HIS A 25 -2.87 -8.17 9.53
CA HIS A 25 -2.62 -8.82 10.82
C HIS A 25 -3.51 -8.24 11.91
N HIS A 26 -3.58 -6.91 11.95
CA HIS A 26 -4.40 -6.17 12.91
C HIS A 26 -5.10 -5.00 12.24
N GLN A 27 -6.30 -4.70 12.72
CA GLN A 27 -7.08 -3.55 12.29
C GLN A 27 -7.75 -2.87 13.49
N ALA A 28 -7.67 -1.55 13.53
CA ALA A 28 -8.39 -0.73 14.49
C ALA A 28 -9.06 0.44 13.78
N ALA A 29 -10.18 0.91 14.32
CA ALA A 29 -10.87 2.09 13.84
C ALA A 29 -11.15 3.05 15.00
N ASN A 30 -11.02 4.34 14.75
CA ASN A 30 -11.39 5.40 15.67
C ASN A 30 -12.01 6.57 14.91
N GLY A 31 -13.32 6.74 15.04
CA GLY A 31 -14.07 7.72 14.27
C GLY A 31 -13.94 7.47 12.76
N THR A 32 -13.44 8.46 12.03
CA THR A 32 -13.22 8.41 10.58
C THR A 32 -11.86 7.87 10.17
N VAL A 33 -11.05 7.38 11.12
CA VAL A 33 -9.70 6.86 10.86
C VAL A 33 -9.66 5.35 11.05
N VAL A 34 -9.05 4.64 10.09
CA VAL A 34 -8.77 3.19 10.18
C VAL A 34 -7.27 2.96 10.09
N LEU A 35 -6.74 2.15 11.00
CA LEU A 35 -5.34 1.73 11.06
C LEU A 35 -5.24 0.25 10.71
N ASN A 36 -4.23 -0.13 9.93
CA ASN A 36 -3.90 -1.52 9.65
C ASN A 36 -2.42 -1.79 9.90
N GLU A 37 -2.12 -2.91 10.55
CA GLU A 37 -0.82 -3.56 10.45
C GLU A 37 -0.93 -4.66 9.39
N ARG A 38 -0.05 -4.64 8.39
CA ARG A 38 -0.11 -5.55 7.24
C ARG A 38 1.25 -6.08 6.83
N THR A 39 1.22 -7.17 6.07
CA THR A 39 2.28 -7.54 5.13
C THR A 39 1.74 -7.39 3.71
N ASP A 40 2.41 -6.55 2.92
CA ASP A 40 2.06 -6.29 1.53
C ASP A 40 3.06 -7.00 0.62
N ARG A 41 2.57 -7.92 -0.22
CA ARG A 41 3.38 -8.71 -1.14
C ARG A 41 3.22 -8.21 -2.58
N PHE A 42 4.31 -7.70 -3.15
CA PHE A 42 4.37 -7.19 -4.51
C PHE A 42 5.01 -8.22 -5.44
N THR A 43 4.45 -8.37 -6.66
CA THR A 43 5.01 -9.25 -7.69
C THR A 43 5.58 -8.44 -8.85
N LEU A 44 6.89 -8.53 -9.07
CA LEU A 44 7.63 -7.84 -10.14
C LEU A 44 8.30 -8.87 -11.07
N GLY A 45 7.69 -9.13 -12.22
CA GLY A 45 8.12 -10.23 -13.10
C GLY A 45 7.96 -11.57 -12.38
N ASP A 46 9.05 -12.31 -12.23
CA ASP A 46 9.13 -13.58 -11.48
C ASP A 46 9.66 -13.39 -10.04
N LYS A 47 9.95 -12.16 -9.63
CA LYS A 47 10.43 -11.83 -8.27
C LYS A 47 9.27 -11.33 -7.40
N HIS A 48 9.39 -11.57 -6.09
CA HIS A 48 8.47 -11.06 -5.08
C HIS A 48 9.22 -10.25 -4.03
N VAL A 49 8.55 -9.24 -3.47
CA VAL A 49 8.99 -8.52 -2.27
C VAL A 49 7.84 -8.40 -1.29
N GLU A 50 8.11 -8.66 -0.02
CA GLU A 50 7.16 -8.52 1.07
C GLU A 50 7.58 -7.35 1.95
N LEU A 51 6.63 -6.49 2.28
CA LEU A 51 6.84 -5.31 3.09
C LEU A 51 5.93 -5.37 4.32
N PRO A 52 6.48 -5.29 5.55
CA PRO A 52 5.69 -4.91 6.70
C PRO A 52 5.23 -3.45 6.54
N VAL A 53 3.93 -3.21 6.68
CA VAL A 53 3.31 -1.90 6.45
C VAL A 53 2.38 -1.53 7.60
N MET A 54 2.50 -0.29 8.08
CA MET A 54 1.45 0.36 8.86
C MET A 54 0.66 1.31 7.95
N GLY A 55 -0.59 0.95 7.68
CA GLY A 55 -1.50 1.73 6.85
C GLY A 55 -2.45 2.60 7.67
N VAL A 56 -2.76 3.79 7.15
CA VAL A 56 -3.74 4.71 7.72
C VAL A 56 -4.70 5.16 6.62
N PHE A 57 -6.00 4.98 6.88
CA PHE A 57 -7.07 5.49 6.03
C PHE A 57 -7.88 6.55 6.77
N GLU A 58 -8.18 7.66 6.09
CA GLU A 58 -9.22 8.60 6.50
C GLU A 58 -10.44 8.38 5.60
N ILE A 59 -11.63 8.37 6.22
CA ILE A 59 -12.90 8.04 5.57
C ILE A 59 -13.88 9.20 5.76
N GLU A 60 -14.43 9.72 4.67
CA GLU A 60 -15.53 10.68 4.68
C GLU A 60 -16.62 10.23 3.71
N ALA A 61 -17.90 10.36 4.13
CA ALA A 61 -19.06 9.93 3.34
C ALA A 61 -18.98 8.46 2.83
N GLY A 62 -18.29 7.58 3.56
CA GLY A 62 -18.10 6.18 3.20
C GLY A 62 -17.02 5.92 2.14
N GLU A 63 -16.26 6.95 1.75
CA GLU A 63 -15.13 6.84 0.82
C GLU A 63 -13.80 7.12 1.52
N ILE A 64 -12.73 6.46 1.08
CA ILE A 64 -11.36 6.76 1.54
C ILE A 64 -10.94 8.09 0.93
N THR A 65 -10.70 9.11 1.76
CA THR A 65 -10.23 10.44 1.34
C THR A 65 -8.72 10.59 1.46
N SER A 66 -8.08 9.84 2.36
CA SER A 66 -6.63 9.76 2.47
C SER A 66 -6.18 8.32 2.72
N TRP A 67 -5.07 7.94 2.10
CA TRP A 67 -4.38 6.66 2.33
C TRP A 67 -2.89 6.94 2.43
N ARG A 68 -2.30 6.60 3.57
CA ARG A 68 -0.86 6.67 3.83
C ARG A 68 -0.36 5.30 4.29
N ASP A 69 0.77 4.88 3.76
CA ASP A 69 1.47 3.67 4.19
C ASP A 69 2.86 4.04 4.71
N TYR A 70 3.21 3.52 5.87
CA TYR A 70 4.51 3.67 6.50
C TYR A 70 5.24 2.32 6.46
N PHE A 71 6.41 2.28 5.83
CA PHE A 71 7.22 1.08 5.66
C PHE A 71 8.68 1.43 5.36
N ASP A 72 9.56 0.44 5.41
CA ASP A 72 10.98 0.59 5.05
C ASP A 72 11.21 0.40 3.55
N MET A 73 11.93 1.32 2.92
CA MET A 73 12.30 1.27 1.50
C MET A 73 13.50 0.34 1.21
N ALA A 74 14.23 -0.13 2.22
CA ALA A 74 15.41 -0.97 2.04
C ALA A 74 15.15 -2.27 1.25
N PRO A 75 14.05 -3.02 1.49
CA PRO A 75 13.74 -4.22 0.71
C PRO A 75 13.46 -3.91 -0.77
N ILE A 76 12.75 -2.82 -1.05
CA ILE A 76 12.48 -2.38 -2.44
C ILE A 76 13.78 -1.98 -3.13
N THR A 77 14.60 -1.17 -2.47
CA THR A 77 15.89 -0.71 -3.01
C THR A 77 16.80 -1.89 -3.35
N THR A 78 16.86 -2.88 -2.46
CA THR A 78 17.63 -4.12 -2.67
C THR A 78 17.14 -4.88 -3.90
N LEU A 79 15.82 -5.03 -4.06
CA LEU A 79 15.23 -5.71 -5.22
C LEU A 79 15.58 -5.02 -6.54
N LEU A 80 15.52 -3.68 -6.57
CA LEU A 80 15.76 -2.89 -7.79
C LEU A 80 17.24 -2.75 -8.14
N SER A 81 18.14 -2.83 -7.16
CA SER A 81 19.60 -2.72 -7.36
C SER A 81 20.25 -4.04 -7.78
N ALA A 82 19.54 -5.16 -7.66
CA ALA A 82 20.02 -6.49 -8.05
C ALA A 82 19.81 -6.79 -9.56
N GLY A 83 19.96 -5.77 -10.40
CA GLY A 83 19.80 -5.81 -11.86
C GLY A 83 21.11 -5.53 -12.59
#